data_AF-A0A1G1JC60-F1
#
_entry.id   AF-A0A1G1JC60-F1
#
_cell.length_a   1.000
_cell.length_b   1.000
_cell.length_c   1.000
_cell.angle_alpha   90.00
_cell.angle_beta   90.00
_cell.angle_gamma   90.00
#
_symmetry.space_group_name_H-M   'P 1'
#
loop_
_entity.id
_entity.type
_entity.pdbx_description
1 polymer ?
#
loop_
_entity_poly.entity_id
_entity_poly.type
_entity_poly.pdbx_seq_one_letter_code
_entity_poly.pdbx_strand_id
1 'polypeptide(L)' 'MTPREIRKLRKDEKITLIEVAAMSGIPSEHIRKIEEGEVVPLAADLKRIEKALRLICEDKRRGEEGDQSILAEL' A
#
# COMPACT_ATOMS: atom_id res chain seq x y z
N MET A 1 3.28 -2.09 12.53
CA MET A 1 4.42 -2.53 11.69
C MET A 1 5.60 -1.59 11.85
N THR A 2 6.83 -2.07 11.63
CA THR A 2 8.05 -1.27 11.49
C THR A 2 8.18 -0.71 10.06
N PRO A 3 9.03 0.30 9.81
CA PRO A 3 9.28 0.79 8.45
C PRO A 3 9.74 -0.29 7.46
N ARG A 4 10.55 -1.25 7.94
CA ARG A 4 11.04 -2.36 7.12
C ARG A 4 9.91 -3.32 6.72
N GLU A 5 8.98 -3.60 7.63
CA GLU A 5 7.79 -4.43 7.35
C GLU A 5 6.84 -3.74 6.38
N ILE A 6 6.62 -2.44 6.54
CA ILE A 6 5.83 -1.60 5.62
C ILE A 6 6.40 -1.69 4.20
N ARG A 7 7.71 -1.44 4.04
CA ARG A 7 8.38 -1.50 2.74
C ARG A 7 8.26 -2.88 2.10
N LYS A 8 8.44 -3.93 2.90
CA LYS A 8 8.34 -5.31 2.45
C LYS A 8 6.94 -5.60 1.91
N LEU A 9 5.90 -5.40 2.74
CA LEU A 9 4.50 -5.63 2.34
C LEU A 9 4.14 -4.85 1.08
N ARG A 10 4.48 -3.55 1.03
CA ARG A 10 4.19 -2.70 -0.11
C ARG A 10 4.81 -3.23 -1.40
N LYS A 11 6.08 -3.67 -1.35
CA LYS A 11 6.78 -4.21 -2.52
C LYS A 11 6.24 -5.58 -2.93
N ASP A 12 5.97 -6.45 -1.96
CA ASP A 12 5.43 -7.80 -2.20
C ASP A 12 4.07 -7.73 -2.92
N GLU A 13 3.22 -6.77 -2.52
CA GLU A 13 1.88 -6.53 -3.08
C GLU A 13 1.89 -5.57 -4.30
N LYS A 14 3.08 -5.20 -4.80
CA LYS A 14 3.30 -4.28 -5.92
C LYS A 14 2.49 -2.97 -5.79
N ILE A 15 2.43 -2.41 -4.58
CA ILE A 15 1.75 -1.16 -4.29
C ILE A 15 2.76 -0.01 -4.46
N THR A 16 2.38 1.03 -5.17
CA THR A 16 3.21 2.22 -5.37
C THR A 16 3.17 3.15 -4.15
N LEU A 17 4.20 3.96 -3.95
CA LEU A 17 4.20 4.99 -2.91
C LEU A 17 3.07 6.02 -3.10
N ILE A 18 2.64 6.25 -4.35
CA ILE A 18 1.57 7.19 -4.70
C ILE A 18 0.21 6.64 -4.21
N GLU A 19 -0.07 5.35 -4.42
CA GLU A 19 -1.29 4.71 -3.90
C GLU A 19 -1.37 4.78 -2.37
N VAL A 20 -0.26 4.47 -1.68
CA VAL A 20 -0.21 4.58 -0.22
C VAL A 20 -0.37 6.03 0.22
N ALA A 21 0.21 6.99 -0.50
CA ALA A 21 0.07 8.41 -0.17
C ALA A 21 -1.37 8.90 -0.30
N ALA A 22 -2.05 8.53 -1.39
CA ALA A 22 -3.45 8.88 -1.62
C ALA A 22 -4.36 8.32 -0.52
N MET A 23 -4.14 7.07 -0.10
CA MET A 23 -4.97 6.40 0.91
C MET A 23 -4.63 6.81 2.35
N SER A 24 -3.35 7.01 2.66
CA SER A 24 -2.91 7.35 4.03
C SER A 24 -2.97 8.84 4.32
N GLY A 25 -2.98 9.69 3.28
CA GLY A 25 -2.85 11.15 3.39
C GLY A 25 -1.46 11.62 3.84
N ILE A 26 -0.44 10.77 3.69
CA ILE A 26 0.96 11.10 3.98
C ILE A 26 1.69 11.25 2.63
N PRO A 27 2.46 12.32 2.40
CA PRO A 27 3.17 12.49 1.13
C PRO A 27 4.07 11.30 0.78
N SER A 28 4.07 10.89 -0.49
CA SER A 28 4.83 9.73 -0.97
C SER A 28 6.33 9.82 -0.67
N GLU A 29 6.90 11.01 -0.79
CA GLU A 29 8.29 11.29 -0.44
C GLU A 29 8.56 11.10 1.07
N HIS A 30 7.60 11.46 1.93
CA HIS A 30 7.72 11.23 3.36
C HIS A 30 7.65 9.72 3.68
N ILE A 31 6.78 8.98 2.99
CA ILE A 31 6.71 7.51 3.11
C ILE A 31 8.03 6.86 2.66
N ARG A 32 8.63 7.32 1.54
CA ARG A 32 9.95 6.85 1.07
C ARG A 32 11.01 7.01 2.16
N LYS A 33 11.12 8.21 2.72
CA LYS A 33 12.07 8.51 3.80
C LYS A 33 11.89 7.62 5.02
N ILE A 34 10.64 7.35 5.41
CA ILE A 34 10.33 6.40 6.48
C ILE A 34 10.83 5.00 6.12
N GLU A 35 10.47 4.48 4.95
CA GLU A 35 10.84 3.13 4.49
C GLU A 35 12.34 2.91 4.37
N GLU A 36 13.10 3.97 4.08
CA GLU A 36 14.56 3.94 3.95
C GLU A 36 15.30 4.26 5.25
N GLY A 37 14.55 4.60 6.31
CA GLY A 37 15.12 4.94 7.62
C GLY A 37 15.79 6.32 7.65
N GLU A 38 15.53 7.17 6.65
CA GLU A 38 16.02 8.56 6.62
C GLU A 38 15.34 9.43 7.68
N VAL A 39 14.13 9.07 8.12
CA VAL A 39 13.39 9.76 9.18
C VAL A 39 12.83 8.78 10.21
N VAL A 40 12.74 9.24 11.45
CA VAL A 40 12.04 8.50 12.52
C VAL A 40 10.54 8.85 12.45
N PRO A 41 9.66 7.89 12.14
CA PRO A 41 8.23 8.15 12.02
C PRO A 41 7.57 8.29 13.39
N LEU A 42 6.45 9.02 13.43
CA LEU A 42 5.54 8.92 14.57
C LEU A 42 4.79 7.59 14.51
N ALA A 43 4.38 7.08 15.68
CA ALA A 43 3.55 5.89 15.75
C ALA A 43 2.23 6.05 14.97
N ALA A 44 1.70 7.28 14.88
CA ALA A 44 0.52 7.60 14.09
C ALA A 44 0.75 7.44 12.58
N ASP A 45 1.93 7.81 12.08
CA ASP A 45 2.27 7.68 10.65
C ASP A 45 2.36 6.21 10.24
N LEU A 46 3.05 5.40 11.06
CA LEU A 46 3.12 3.96 10.85
C LEU A 46 1.73 3.32 10.80
N LYS A 47 0.83 3.70 11.72
CA LYS A 47 -0.56 3.20 11.74
C LYS A 47 -1.35 3.62 10.50
N ARG A 48 -1.20 4.86 10.02
CA ARG A 48 -1.87 5.35 8.81
C ARG A 48 -1.38 4.62 7.57
N ILE A 49 -0.07 4.43 7.43
CA ILE A 49 0.53 3.69 6.31
C ILE A 49 0.10 2.23 6.35
N GLU A 50 0.15 1.58 7.51
CA GLU A 50 -0.29 0.20 7.68
C GLU A 50 -1.76 0.00 7.31
N LYS A 51 -2.65 0.90 7.79
CA LYS A 51 -4.08 0.85 7.44
C LYS A 51 -4.29 1.03 5.94
N ALA A 52 -3.59 1.98 5.33
CA ALA A 52 -3.67 2.22 3.88
C ALA A 52 -3.25 0.99 3.07
N LEU A 53 -2.13 0.36 3.43
CA LEU A 53 -1.68 -0.86 2.75
C LEU A 53 -2.71 -1.99 2.84
N ARG A 54 -3.27 -2.23 4.02
CA ARG A 54 -4.29 -3.27 4.21
C ARG A 54 -5.51 -3.04 3.33
N LEU A 55 -6.02 -1.81 3.30
CA LEU A 55 -7.18 -1.46 2.48
C LEU A 55 -6.91 -1.64 0.98
N ILE A 56 -5.73 -1.24 0.49
CA ILE A 56 -5.36 -1.43 -0.91
C ILE A 56 -5.22 -2.92 -1.25
N CYS A 57 -4.63 -3.72 -0.36
CA CYS A 57 -4.52 -5.17 -0.55
C CYS A 57 -5.90 -5.84 -0.60
N GLU A 58 -6.81 -5.44 0.30
CA GLU A 58 -8.18 -5.94 0.33
C GLU A 58 -8.95 -5.57 -0.95
N ASP A 59 -8.79 -4.34 -1.44
CA ASP A 59 -9.42 -3.88 -2.67
C ASP A 59 -8.92 -4.64 -3.91
N LYS A 60 -7.59 -4.86 -4.02
CA LYS A 60 -7.00 -5.66 -5.11
C LYS A 60 -7.54 -7.08 -5.15
N ARG A 61 -7.62 -7.76 -3.99
CA ARG A 61 -8.14 -9.14 -3.92
C ARG A 61 -9.60 -9.24 -4.32
N ARG A 62 -10.40 -8.21 -4.03
CA ARG A 62 -11.82 -8.15 -4.44
C ARG A 62 -11.97 -7.86 -5.94
N GLY A 63 -11.05 -7.08 -6.52
CA GLY A 63 -11.04 -6.78 -7.96
C GLY A 63 -10.69 -7.98 -8.85
N GLU A 64 -9.91 -8.93 -8.34
CA GLU A 64 -9.51 -10.15 -9.08
C GLU A 64 -10.67 -11.16 -9.27
N GLU A 65 -11.80 -11.00 -8.58
CA GLU A 65 -13.00 -11.85 -8.74
C GLU A 65 -13.96 -11.37 -9.86
N GLY A 66 -13.69 -10.22 -10.51
CA GLY A 66 -14.65 -9.53 -11.38
C GLY A 66 -14.56 -9.78 -12.88
N ASP A 67 -13.50 -10.43 -13.41
CA ASP A 67 -13.17 -10.36 -14.85
C ASP A 67 -13.17 -11.71 -15.60
N GLN A 68 -13.82 -12.75 -15.07
CA GLN A 68 -13.95 -14.05 -15.77
C GLN A 68 -15.14 -14.17 -16.75
N SER A 69 -15.87 -13.08 -17.03
CA SER A 69 -17.15 -13.14 -17.77
C SER A 69 -17.12 -12.69 -19.24
N ILE A 70 -15.96 -12.58 -19.91
CA ILE A 70 -15.95 -12.23 -21.35
C ILE A 70 -14.90 -13.05 -22.14
N LEU A 71 -15.00 -14.38 -22.15
CA LEU A 71 -14.34 -15.24 -23.15
C LEU A 71 -15.19 -16.47 -23.53
N ALA A 72 -16.50 -16.30 -23.65
CA ALA A 72 -17.37 -17.33 -24.22
C ALA A 72 -18.46 -16.67 -25.07
N GLU A 73 -18.07 -16.15 -26.24
CA GLU A 73 -18.90 -16.00 -27.44
C GLU A 73 -18.17 -15.12 -28.45
N LEU A 74 -17.27 -15.72 -29.25
CA LEU A 74 -17.03 -15.41 -30.66
C LEU A 74 -16.46 -16.65 -31.35
#